data_AF-A0A6L5FMC4-F1
#
_entry.id   AF-A0A6L5FMC4-F1
#
_cell.length_a   1.000
_cell.length_b   1.000
_cell.length_c   1.000
_cell.angle_alpha   90.00
_cell.angle_beta   90.00
_cell.angle_gamma   90.00
#
_symmetry.space_group_name_H-M   'P 1'
#
loop_
_entity.id
_entity.type
_entity.pdbx_description
1 polymer ?
#
loop_
_entity_poly.entity_id
_entity_poly.type
_entity_poly.pdbx_seq_one_letter_code
_entity_poly.pdbx_strand_id
1 'polypeptide(L)'
;MRNDSDPRFLACMPGRFEFIQVMWCQYAMPGYLGRVLGGNETVYVYGTPIESQEGRRVIPSVSPKAQPGDRPPNGHPCSRALIHQHFVVNWCSDNGETILDPFMGSGTTGVAAVKLGRKFIGIEIEPKYFDIACRRISEALKQPDMFIERPKPAVQEAMEL
;
A
#
# COMPACT_ATOMS: atom_id res chain seq x y z
N MET A 1 -15.29 -7.16 12.93
CA MET A 1 -14.87 -6.51 11.68
C MET A 1 -14.71 -5.02 11.99
N ARG A 2 -13.49 -4.50 12.16
CA ARG A 2 -13.25 -3.04 12.10
C ARG A 2 -13.22 -2.64 10.63
N ASN A 3 -14.37 -2.80 9.95
CA ASN A 3 -14.69 -2.07 8.73
C ASN A 3 -15.65 -0.96 9.18
N ASP A 4 -15.11 -0.04 9.99
CA ASP A 4 -15.78 1.16 10.47
C ASP A 4 -15.87 2.26 9.41
N SER A 5 -15.32 2.00 8.22
CA SER A 5 -15.42 2.87 7.06
C SER A 5 -16.79 2.72 6.43
N ASP A 6 -17.62 3.75 6.58
CA ASP A 6 -18.92 3.85 5.94
C ASP A 6 -18.76 3.95 4.41
N PRO A 7 -19.25 2.99 3.62
CA PRO A 7 -19.02 2.96 2.17
C PRO A 7 -19.58 4.19 1.44
N ARG A 8 -20.38 5.03 2.10
CA ARG A 8 -20.80 6.35 1.58
C ARG A 8 -19.62 7.25 1.22
N PHE A 9 -18.42 7.08 1.79
CA PHE A 9 -17.24 7.84 1.33
C PHE A 9 -16.94 7.61 -0.16
N LEU A 10 -17.33 6.44 -0.71
CA LEU A 10 -17.19 6.13 -2.13
C LEU A 10 -18.12 6.96 -3.02
N ALA A 11 -19.14 7.64 -2.48
CA ALA A 11 -19.98 8.56 -3.25
C ALA A 11 -19.19 9.74 -3.84
N CYS A 12 -18.00 10.02 -3.31
CA CYS A 12 -17.09 11.04 -3.84
C CYS A 12 -16.24 10.53 -5.02
N MET A 13 -16.31 9.24 -5.37
CA MET A 13 -15.54 8.70 -6.49
C MET A 13 -16.07 9.22 -7.82
N PRO A 14 -15.24 9.86 -8.65
CA PRO A 14 -15.65 10.34 -9.97
C PRO A 14 -16.14 9.19 -10.84
N GLY A 15 -17.31 9.34 -11.47
CA GLY A 15 -17.90 8.32 -12.36
C GLY A 15 -17.05 7.99 -13.61
N ARG A 16 -15.98 8.75 -13.87
CA ARG A 16 -14.98 8.45 -14.91
C ARG A 16 -14.08 7.25 -14.57
N PHE A 17 -14.03 6.82 -13.31
CA PHE A 17 -13.24 5.67 -12.90
C PHE A 17 -14.17 4.47 -12.71
N GLU A 18 -14.05 3.49 -13.60
CA GLU A 18 -14.86 2.28 -13.53
C GLU A 18 -14.49 1.44 -12.31
N PHE A 19 -15.48 0.87 -11.63
CA PHE A 19 -15.21 -0.08 -10.55
C PHE A 19 -14.72 -1.41 -11.12
N ILE A 20 -13.59 -1.89 -10.61
CA ILE A 20 -13.00 -3.17 -11.02
C ILE A 20 -13.38 -4.26 -10.01
N GLN A 21 -12.93 -4.12 -8.76
CA GLN A 21 -13.16 -5.13 -7.72
C GLN A 21 -12.85 -4.61 -6.31
N VAL A 22 -13.11 -5.47 -5.32
CA VAL A 22 -12.63 -5.33 -3.95
C VAL A 22 -11.51 -6.33 -3.69
N MET A 23 -10.41 -5.87 -3.09
CA MET A 23 -9.37 -6.73 -2.52
C MET A 23 -9.48 -6.79 -0.99
N TRP A 24 -9.34 -8.00 -0.45
CA TRP A 24 -9.43 -8.31 0.97
C TRP A 24 -8.04 -8.53 1.56
N CYS A 25 -7.62 -7.64 2.45
CA CYS A 25 -6.34 -7.68 3.13
C CYS A 25 -6.50 -8.32 4.51
N GLN A 26 -6.16 -9.61 4.61
CA GLN A 26 -6.46 -10.43 5.77
C GLN A 26 -5.34 -10.40 6.82
N TYR A 27 -5.72 -10.31 8.09
CA TYR A 27 -4.82 -10.54 9.21
C TYR A 27 -5.09 -11.91 9.83
N ALA A 28 -4.05 -12.72 9.99
CA ALA A 28 -4.09 -13.92 10.81
C ALA A 28 -3.91 -13.52 12.27
N MET A 29 -4.95 -13.68 13.09
CA MET A 29 -4.89 -13.41 14.51
C MET A 29 -5.29 -14.69 15.27
N PRO A 30 -4.53 -15.10 16.30
CA PRO A 30 -4.99 -16.16 17.19
C PRO A 30 -6.25 -15.67 17.91
N GLY A 31 -7.37 -16.37 17.70
CA GLY A 31 -8.61 -16.06 18.40
C GLY A 31 -8.43 -16.29 19.90
N TYR A 32 -8.82 -15.32 20.73
CA TYR A 32 -8.93 -15.53 22.17
C TYR A 32 -10.33 -16.08 22.47
N LEU A 33 -10.43 -17.28 23.06
CA LEU A 33 -11.69 -17.88 23.55
C LEU A 33 -12.87 -17.78 22.56
N GLY A 34 -12.70 -18.34 21.35
CA GLY A 34 -13.78 -18.43 20.37
C GLY A 34 -14.20 -17.09 19.73
N ARG A 35 -13.49 -15.99 20.01
CA ARG A 35 -13.71 -14.69 19.36
C ARG A 35 -12.62 -14.45 18.31
N VAL A 36 -13.04 -14.31 17.05
CA VAL A 36 -12.18 -13.77 15.99
C VAL A 36 -12.09 -12.26 16.22
N LEU A 37 -11.04 -11.82 16.89
CA LEU A 37 -10.64 -10.42 16.89
C LEU A 37 -9.87 -10.19 15.58
N GLY A 38 -10.50 -9.56 14.60
CA GLY A 38 -9.88 -9.33 13.28
C GLY A 38 -10.30 -8.00 12.68
N GLY A 39 -9.31 -7.14 12.43
CA GLY A 39 -9.41 -5.96 11.58
C GLY A 39 -8.81 -6.31 10.21
N ASN A 40 -9.63 -6.88 9.33
CA ASN A 40 -9.24 -6.95 7.92
C ASN A 40 -9.27 -5.54 7.34
N GLU A 41 -8.46 -5.32 6.31
CA GLU A 41 -8.52 -4.12 5.51
C GLU A 41 -9.23 -4.43 4.19
N THR A 42 -9.96 -3.46 3.68
CA THR A 42 -10.67 -3.55 2.40
C THR A 42 -10.11 -2.50 1.46
N VAL A 43 -9.74 -2.91 0.25
CA VAL A 43 -9.25 -2.03 -0.81
C VAL A 43 -10.24 -2.05 -1.95
N TYR A 44 -10.77 -0.88 -2.31
CA TYR A 44 -11.64 -0.72 -3.47
C TYR A 44 -10.80 -0.31 -4.67
N VAL A 45 -10.93 -1.03 -5.78
CA VAL A 45 -10.11 -0.83 -6.98
C VAL A 45 -10.98 -0.25 -8.09
N TYR A 46 -10.55 0.89 -8.62
CA TYR A 46 -11.20 1.60 -9.71
C TYR A 46 -10.19 1.97 -10.81
N GLY A 47 -10.66 2.19 -12.03
CA GLY A 47 -9.87 2.63 -13.17
C GLY A 47 -9.78 1.58 -14.27
N THR A 48 -8.64 1.57 -14.96
CA THR A 48 -8.35 0.60 -16.02
C THR A 48 -7.56 -0.58 -15.43
N PRO A 49 -8.00 -1.83 -15.63
CA PRO A 49 -7.21 -2.99 -15.22
C PRO A 49 -5.85 -3.00 -15.93
N ILE A 50 -4.83 -3.46 -15.22
CA ILE A 50 -3.54 -3.83 -15.79
C ILE A 50 -3.71 -4.83 -16.95
N GLU A 51 -2.84 -4.75 -17.96
CA GLU A 51 -2.85 -5.73 -19.04
C GLU A 51 -2.46 -7.12 -18.53
N SER A 52 -3.14 -8.14 -19.02
CA SER A 52 -2.85 -9.53 -18.68
C SER A 52 -1.47 -9.91 -19.22
N GLN A 53 -0.64 -10.50 -18.35
CA GLN A 53 0.70 -10.99 -18.70
C GLN A 53 0.84 -12.47 -18.32
N GLU A 54 1.89 -13.14 -18.81
CA GLU A 54 2.18 -14.53 -18.42
C GLU A 54 2.38 -14.63 -16.91
N GLY A 55 1.69 -15.58 -16.26
CA GLY A 55 1.64 -15.66 -14.79
C GLY A 55 0.79 -14.59 -14.07
N ARG A 56 0.20 -13.63 -14.79
CA ARG A 56 -0.60 -12.51 -14.26
C ARG A 56 -1.88 -12.29 -15.06
N ARG A 57 -2.68 -13.35 -15.22
CA ARG A 57 -3.92 -13.33 -16.02
C ARG A 57 -5.18 -13.00 -15.21
N VAL A 58 -5.11 -13.15 -13.89
CA VAL A 58 -6.23 -12.92 -12.98
C VAL A 58 -5.73 -12.06 -11.84
N ILE A 59 -6.38 -10.93 -11.60
CA ILE A 59 -6.12 -10.08 -10.45
C ILE A 59 -6.80 -10.72 -9.22
N PRO A 60 -6.05 -11.24 -8.23
CA PRO A 60 -6.62 -11.90 -7.07
C PRO A 60 -7.33 -10.89 -6.16
N SER A 61 -8.48 -11.30 -5.64
CA SER A 61 -9.26 -10.49 -4.71
C SER A 61 -8.85 -10.65 -3.24
N VAL A 62 -7.92 -11.56 -2.90
CA VAL A 62 -7.53 -11.82 -1.50
C VAL A 62 -6.02 -11.80 -1.38
N SER A 63 -5.51 -11.01 -0.45
CA SER A 63 -4.08 -10.94 -0.17
C SER A 63 -3.61 -12.15 0.65
N PRO A 64 -2.29 -12.42 0.67
CA PRO A 64 -1.70 -13.24 1.72
C PRO A 64 -2.05 -12.70 3.11
N LYS A 65 -2.15 -13.60 4.10
CA LYS A 65 -2.47 -13.24 5.47
C LYS A 65 -1.25 -12.61 6.13
N ALA A 66 -1.41 -11.42 6.71
CA ALA A 66 -0.41 -10.81 7.58
C ALA A 66 -0.54 -11.38 9.00
N GLN A 67 0.56 -11.81 9.59
CA GLN A 67 0.66 -12.22 10.99
C GLN A 67 0.87 -10.98 11.89
N PRO A 68 0.65 -11.08 13.21
CA PRO A 68 0.89 -9.96 14.12
C PRO A 68 2.35 -9.47 14.08
N GLY A 69 3.30 -10.37 13.82
CA GLY A 69 4.72 -10.04 13.65
C GLY A 69 5.07 -9.30 12.35
N ASP A 70 4.19 -9.34 11.34
CA ASP A 70 4.44 -8.74 10.01
C ASP A 70 4.19 -7.23 9.98
N ARG A 71 3.80 -6.64 11.12
CA ARG A 71 3.56 -5.21 11.32
C ARG A 71 4.39 -4.70 12.51
N PRO A 72 5.73 -4.67 12.41
CA PRO A 72 6.56 -4.18 13.49
C PRO A 72 6.26 -2.69 13.78
N PRO A 73 6.32 -2.26 15.05
CA PRO A 73 6.20 -0.85 15.40
C PRO A 73 7.26 -0.03 14.67
N ASN A 74 6.83 1.06 14.02
CA ASN A 74 7.69 1.91 13.22
C ASN A 74 7.59 3.40 13.59
N GLY A 75 6.97 3.72 14.73
CA GLY A 75 6.76 5.08 15.22
C GLY A 75 5.46 5.75 14.76
N HIS A 76 4.67 5.12 13.89
CA HIS A 76 3.36 5.61 13.44
C HIS A 76 2.21 4.77 14.02
N PRO A 77 1.15 5.38 14.58
CA PRO A 77 0.08 4.66 15.28
C PRO A 77 -0.70 3.70 14.38
N CYS A 78 -0.90 4.08 13.11
CA CYS A 78 -1.69 3.33 12.13
C CYS A 78 -0.84 2.79 10.97
N SER A 79 0.36 2.24 11.24
CA SER A 79 1.20 1.64 10.20
C SER A 79 0.48 0.52 9.43
N ARG A 80 0.63 0.37 8.11
CA ARG A 80 0.04 -0.78 7.39
C ARG A 80 1.00 -1.96 7.32
N ALA A 81 0.48 -3.18 7.16
CA ALA A 81 1.31 -4.37 6.93
C ALA A 81 1.96 -4.31 5.54
N LEU A 82 3.27 -4.56 5.46
CA LEU A 82 4.01 -4.44 4.20
C LEU A 82 3.52 -5.43 3.14
N ILE A 83 3.16 -6.65 3.54
CA ILE A 83 2.68 -7.69 2.62
C ILE A 83 1.39 -7.29 1.90
N HIS A 84 0.50 -6.54 2.56
CA HIS A 84 -0.74 -6.06 1.96
C HIS A 84 -0.46 -4.95 0.94
N GLN A 85 0.39 -3.98 1.28
CA GLN A 85 0.77 -2.91 0.35
C GLN A 85 1.56 -3.46 -0.85
N HIS A 86 2.45 -4.42 -0.63
CA HIS A 86 3.15 -5.13 -1.69
C HIS A 86 2.18 -5.86 -2.62
N PHE A 87 1.17 -6.55 -2.07
CA PHE A 87 0.14 -7.20 -2.86
C PHE A 87 -0.64 -6.21 -3.73
N VAL A 88 -1.13 -5.11 -3.15
CA VAL A 88 -1.91 -4.10 -3.89
C VAL A 88 -1.08 -3.47 -5.00
N VAL A 89 0.14 -2.99 -4.70
CA VAL A 89 1.01 -2.38 -5.72
C VAL A 89 1.35 -3.38 -6.82
N ASN A 90 1.68 -4.62 -6.47
CA ASN A 90 2.01 -5.64 -7.45
C ASN A 90 0.85 -5.96 -8.40
N TRP A 91 -0.39 -5.86 -7.95
CA TRP A 91 -1.58 -6.22 -8.74
C TRP A 91 -2.30 -5.05 -9.39
N CYS A 92 -1.94 -3.81 -9.04
CA CYS A 92 -2.53 -2.59 -9.57
C CYS A 92 -1.52 -1.68 -10.31
N SER A 93 -0.29 -2.17 -10.57
CA SER A 93 0.71 -1.42 -11.35
C SER A 93 1.70 -2.31 -12.07
N ASP A 94 2.30 -1.78 -13.13
CA ASP A 94 3.43 -2.35 -13.85
C ASP A 94 4.78 -1.77 -13.41
N ASN A 95 5.86 -2.41 -13.85
CA ASN A 95 7.21 -1.95 -13.56
C ASN A 95 7.46 -0.56 -14.17
N GLY A 96 8.13 0.34 -13.46
CA GLY A 96 8.43 1.70 -13.91
C GLY A 96 7.27 2.69 -13.82
N GLU A 97 6.05 2.23 -13.54
CA GLU A 97 4.90 3.09 -13.26
C GLU A 97 5.07 3.88 -11.96
N THR A 98 4.25 4.92 -11.79
CA THR A 98 4.29 5.81 -10.64
C THR A 98 3.11 5.56 -9.72
N ILE A 99 3.40 5.28 -8.45
CA ILE A 99 2.42 5.19 -7.38
C ILE A 99 2.33 6.53 -6.66
N LEU A 100 1.11 7.04 -6.50
CA LEU A 100 0.80 8.20 -5.66
C LEU A 100 0.06 7.74 -4.40
N ASP A 101 0.56 8.14 -3.24
CA ASP A 101 -0.13 7.96 -1.97
C ASP A 101 -0.32 9.34 -1.28
N PRO A 102 -1.53 9.91 -1.33
CA PRO A 102 -1.80 11.23 -0.78
C PRO A 102 -1.83 11.27 0.77
N PHE A 103 -1.82 10.11 1.43
CA PHE A 103 -1.85 9.97 2.88
C PHE A 103 -0.86 8.90 3.33
N MET A 104 0.42 9.09 2.96
CA MET A 104 1.39 8.01 3.02
C MET A 104 1.71 7.54 4.44
N GLY A 105 1.43 8.35 5.47
CA GLY A 105 1.71 8.03 6.86
C GLY A 105 3.17 7.68 7.05
N SER A 106 3.43 6.48 7.56
CA SER A 106 4.79 5.95 7.70
C SER A 106 5.48 5.49 6.40
N GLY A 107 4.85 5.64 5.23
CA GLY A 107 5.45 5.34 3.93
C GLY A 107 5.47 3.86 3.53
N THR A 108 4.64 3.00 4.12
CA THR A 108 4.65 1.56 3.80
C THR A 108 4.32 1.29 2.32
N THR A 109 3.41 2.06 1.71
CA THR A 109 3.10 2.00 0.27
C THR A 109 4.33 2.33 -0.56
N GLY A 110 5.08 3.36 -0.18
CA GLY A 110 6.33 3.74 -0.84
C GLY A 110 7.40 2.66 -0.75
N VAL A 111 7.56 2.03 0.42
CA VAL A 111 8.47 0.89 0.59
C VAL A 111 8.10 -0.27 -0.34
N ALA A 112 6.80 -0.59 -0.46
CA ALA A 112 6.33 -1.61 -1.39
C ALA A 112 6.60 -1.22 -2.85
N ALA A 113 6.28 0.02 -3.23
CA ALA A 113 6.48 0.54 -4.58
C ALA A 113 7.94 0.44 -5.04
N VAL A 114 8.88 0.96 -4.23
CA VAL A 114 10.30 0.97 -4.62
C VAL A 114 10.90 -0.43 -4.66
N LYS A 115 10.51 -1.33 -3.75
CA LYS A 115 10.95 -2.75 -3.78
C LYS A 115 10.47 -3.49 -5.02
N LEU A 116 9.37 -3.03 -5.60
CA LEU A 116 8.78 -3.55 -6.81
C LEU A 116 9.28 -2.80 -8.07
N GLY A 117 10.17 -1.81 -7.95
CA GLY A 117 10.66 -1.04 -9.11
C GLY A 117 9.68 0.00 -9.64
N ARG A 118 8.70 0.40 -8.81
CA ARG A 118 7.79 1.52 -9.13
C ARG A 118 8.37 2.82 -8.61
N LYS A 119 8.07 3.92 -9.29
CA LYS A 119 8.30 5.28 -8.78
C LYS A 119 7.25 5.58 -7.72
N PHE A 120 7.57 6.43 -6.76
CA PHE A 120 6.67 6.75 -5.67
C PHE A 120 6.61 8.26 -5.40
N ILE A 121 5.40 8.78 -5.24
CA ILE A 121 5.10 10.12 -4.75
C ILE A 121 4.22 9.95 -3.52
N GLY A 122 4.64 10.52 -2.40
CA GLY A 122 3.92 10.41 -1.13
C GLY A 122 3.71 11.78 -0.50
N ILE A 123 2.51 12.04 0.02
CA ILE A 123 2.15 13.26 0.73
C ILE A 123 1.82 12.89 2.17
N GLU A 124 2.38 13.64 3.12
CA GLU A 124 2.11 13.48 4.55
C GLU A 124 2.11 14.86 5.21
N ILE A 125 1.11 15.13 6.05
CA ILE A 125 0.90 16.44 6.66
C ILE A 125 1.72 16.61 7.94
N GLU A 126 1.93 15.53 8.70
CA GLU A 126 2.72 15.59 9.93
C GLU A 126 4.22 15.38 9.64
N PRO A 127 5.09 16.38 9.86
CA PRO A 127 6.51 16.29 9.51
C PRO A 127 7.22 15.08 10.14
N LYS A 128 6.86 14.73 11.38
CA LYS A 128 7.39 13.56 12.08
C LYS A 128 7.14 12.26 11.31
N TYR A 129 5.96 12.09 10.74
CA TYR A 129 5.62 10.88 9.98
C TYR A 129 6.23 10.92 8.58
N PHE A 130 6.30 12.11 7.98
CA PHE A 130 7.04 12.34 6.73
C PHE A 130 8.50 11.90 6.85
N ASP A 131 9.21 12.31 7.91
CA ASP A 131 10.60 11.91 8.17
C ASP A 131 10.76 10.39 8.31
N ILE A 132 9.83 9.74 9.02
CA ILE A 132 9.80 8.28 9.17
C ILE A 132 9.63 7.61 7.80
N ALA A 133 8.71 8.12 6.97
CA ALA A 133 8.47 7.61 5.62
C ALA A 133 9.72 7.76 4.74
N CYS A 134 10.31 8.96 4.68
CA CYS A 134 11.51 9.24 3.89
C CYS A 134 12.68 8.31 4.26
N ARG A 135 12.92 8.08 5.55
CA ARG A 135 13.95 7.14 6.01
C ARG A 135 13.69 5.73 5.53
N ARG A 136 12.47 5.21 5.74
CA ARG A 136 12.09 3.82 5.38
C ARG A 136 12.16 3.58 3.87
N ILE A 137 11.69 4.54 3.07
CA ILE A 137 11.75 4.46 1.60
C ILE A 137 13.20 4.51 1.13
N SER A 138 14.01 5.41 1.70
CA SER A 138 15.44 5.52 1.38
C SER A 138 16.22 4.25 1.74
N GLU A 139 15.89 3.60 2.85
CA GLU A 139 16.46 2.30 3.23
C GLU A 139 16.08 1.20 2.24
N ALA A 140 14.81 1.15 1.82
CA ALA A 140 14.36 0.19 0.82
C ALA A 140 15.06 0.38 -0.54
N LEU A 141 15.37 1.62 -0.92
CA LEU A 141 16.11 1.96 -2.14
C LEU A 141 17.59 1.56 -2.10
N LYS A 142 18.20 1.42 -0.92
CA LYS A 142 19.59 0.97 -0.77
C LYS A 142 19.74 -0.54 -1.01
N GLN A 143 18.65 -1.29 -0.90
CA GLN A 143 18.61 -2.73 -1.11
C GLN A 143 17.64 -3.08 -2.25
N PRO A 144 17.86 -2.58 -3.48
CA PRO A 144 17.03 -2.96 -4.60
C PRO A 144 17.23 -4.45 -4.90
N ASP A 145 16.18 -5.10 -5.40
CA ASP A 145 16.33 -6.40 -6.03
C ASP A 145 17.34 -6.29 -7.19
N MET A 146 18.18 -7.31 -7.39
CA MET A 146 19.26 -7.28 -8.39
C MET A 146 18.75 -7.03 -9.81
N PHE A 147 17.46 -7.30 -10.06
CA PHE A 147 16.80 -7.17 -11.35
C PHE A 147 16.05 -5.85 -11.55
N ILE A 148 16.10 -4.93 -10.58
CA ILE A 148 15.38 -3.65 -10.63
C ILE A 148 16.35 -2.49 -10.88
N GLU A 149 16.07 -1.70 -11.91
CA GLU A 149 16.83 -0.49 -12.20
C GLU A 149 16.70 0.50 -11.04
N ARG A 150 17.83 1.09 -10.63
CA ARG A 150 17.85 2.05 -9.52
C ARG A 150 17.08 3.31 -9.92
N PRO A 151 16.03 3.70 -9.19
CA PRO A 151 15.30 4.91 -9.51
C PRO A 151 16.15 6.15 -9.21
N LYS A 152 15.77 7.28 -9.81
CA LYS A 152 16.37 8.58 -9.53
C LYS A 152 16.30 8.90 -8.02
N PRO A 153 17.26 9.68 -7.49
CA PRO A 153 17.21 10.13 -6.10
C PRO A 153 15.86 10.76 -5.77
N ALA A 154 15.30 10.40 -4.62
CA ALA A 154 14.05 11.00 -4.16
C ALA A 154 14.24 12.50 -3.91
N VAL A 155 13.31 13.31 -4.41
CA VAL A 155 13.25 14.75 -4.13
C VAL A 155 12.31 14.95 -2.96
N GLN A 156 12.74 15.72 -1.97
CA GLN A 156 11.92 16.11 -0.82
C GLN A 156 11.58 17.58 -1.00
N GLU A 157 10.29 17.90 -1.01
CA GLU A 157 9.78 19.25 -1.19
C GLU A 157 8.83 19.56 -0.02
N ALA A 158 9.04 20.71 0.62
CA ALA A 158 8.09 21.26 1.57
C ALA A 158 7.10 22.15 0.78
N MET A 159 5.81 21.93 0.99
CA MET A 159 4.76 22.80 0.45
C MET A 159 4.33 23.79 1.53
N GLU A 160 4.36 25.08 1.22
CA GLU A 160 3.67 26.08 2.03
C GLU A 160 2.17 25.94 1.76
N LEU A 161 1.40 25.59 2.80
CA LEU A 161 -0.06 25.42 2.76
C LEU A 161 -0.78 26.69 3.22
#